data_AF-A0A1X7SEV4-F1
#
_entry.id   AF-A0A1X7SEV4-F1
#
_cell.length_a   1.000
_cell.length_b   1.000
_cell.length_c   1.000
_cell.angle_alpha   90.00
_cell.angle_beta   90.00
_cell.angle_gamma   90.00
#
_symmetry.space_group_name_H-M   'P 1'
#
loop_
_entity.id
_entity.type
_entity.pdbx_description
1 polymer ?
#
loop_
_entity_poly.entity_id
_entity_poly.type
_entity_poly.pdbx_seq_one_letter_code
_entity_poly.pdbx_strand_id
1 'polypeptide(L)'
;MRTNSQGQRVCAPSCNSNQYLSEKNGEFFCFDCHPQCSGCTGPANTQCSHCRNVNNTFTSENECIAACPFGSYSDDNNKCRACDPQCSGCSGPSSSNCSVCSEESITQTNGESVCVPSCPLWQIYDLSSSSCALTNDAQLAVIVVASVTGGVLLVLACLLACCCIFCFRKKQKLNADDGIELTGGVAFKRGSYLTNKMSSL
;
A
#
# COMPACT_ATOMS: atom_id res chain seq x y z
N MET A 1 -46.05 9.51 44.97
CA MET A 1 -47.04 10.40 44.31
C MET A 1 -46.39 11.07 43.12
N ARG A 2 -47.10 11.20 42.00
CA ARG A 2 -46.68 11.96 40.80
C ARG A 2 -47.82 12.89 40.37
N THR A 3 -47.49 13.95 39.64
CA THR A 3 -48.49 14.87 39.09
C THR A 3 -48.89 14.40 37.70
N ASN A 4 -50.18 14.20 37.46
CA ASN A 4 -50.73 13.79 36.16
C ASN A 4 -50.86 14.99 35.20
N SER A 5 -51.32 14.75 33.97
CA SER A 5 -51.50 15.79 32.94
C SER A 5 -52.58 16.81 33.29
N GLN A 6 -53.43 16.53 34.29
CA GLN A 6 -54.46 17.44 34.80
C GLN A 6 -53.98 18.27 36.01
N GLY A 7 -52.70 18.15 36.39
CA GLY A 7 -52.12 18.89 37.51
C GLY A 7 -52.47 18.32 38.89
N GLN A 8 -53.05 17.12 38.96
CA GLN A 8 -53.43 16.47 40.22
C GLN A 8 -52.32 15.56 40.73
N ARG A 9 -52.09 15.54 42.06
CA ARG A 9 -51.17 14.60 42.69
C ARG A 9 -51.86 13.25 42.89
N VAL A 10 -51.46 12.27 42.12
CA VAL A 10 -51.99 10.91 42.15
C VAL A 10 -50.94 9.91 42.62
N CYS A 11 -51.39 8.76 43.13
CA CYS A 11 -50.50 7.64 43.43
C CYS A 11 -49.99 7.05 42.11
N ALA A 12 -48.68 6.77 42.06
CA ALA A 12 -48.07 6.10 40.93
C ALA A 12 -47.48 4.78 41.43
N PRO A 13 -47.71 3.65 40.74
CA PRO A 13 -47.11 2.38 41.11
C PRO A 13 -45.59 2.41 40.93
N SER A 14 -44.91 1.50 41.62
CA SER A 14 -43.50 1.21 41.41
C SER A 14 -43.38 0.15 40.32
N CYS A 15 -42.84 0.51 39.16
CA CYS A 15 -42.64 -0.42 38.06
C CYS A 15 -41.38 -1.25 38.24
N ASN A 16 -41.39 -2.47 37.70
CA ASN A 16 -40.22 -3.34 37.67
C ASN A 16 -39.20 -2.85 36.63
N SER A 17 -38.00 -3.42 36.63
CA SER A 17 -36.91 -3.03 35.71
C SER A 17 -37.25 -3.18 34.23
N ASN A 18 -38.19 -4.06 33.84
CA ASN A 18 -38.62 -4.29 32.45
C ASN A 18 -39.93 -3.56 32.09
N GLN A 19 -40.29 -2.54 32.86
CA GLN A 19 -41.52 -1.77 32.65
C GLN A 19 -41.24 -0.28 32.70
N TYR A 20 -42.01 0.49 31.94
CA TYR A 20 -42.01 1.95 31.99
C TYR A 20 -43.33 2.46 32.58
N LEU A 21 -43.24 3.55 33.32
CA LEU A 21 -44.42 4.23 33.86
C LEU A 21 -45.01 5.16 32.80
N SER A 22 -46.29 5.03 32.50
CA SER A 22 -47.00 5.92 31.59
C SER A 22 -48.36 6.31 32.14
N GLU A 23 -48.83 7.49 31.74
CA GLU A 23 -50.12 8.01 32.15
C GLU A 23 -51.19 7.66 31.13
N LYS A 24 -52.34 7.15 31.60
CA LYS A 24 -53.53 6.92 30.78
C LYS A 24 -54.75 7.39 31.55
N ASN A 25 -55.53 8.30 30.98
CA ASN A 25 -56.76 8.85 31.57
C ASN A 25 -56.55 9.47 32.98
N GLY A 26 -55.42 10.12 33.24
CA GLY A 26 -55.13 10.76 34.53
C GLY A 26 -54.56 9.82 35.61
N GLU A 27 -54.38 8.54 35.31
CA GLU A 27 -53.80 7.53 36.19
C GLU A 27 -52.48 6.97 35.64
N PHE A 28 -51.58 6.55 36.52
CA PHE A 28 -50.28 5.98 36.12
C PHE A 28 -50.31 4.45 36.14
N PHE A 29 -49.85 3.84 35.06
CA PHE A 29 -49.74 2.39 34.91
C PHE A 29 -48.31 2.02 34.51
N CYS A 30 -47.92 0.79 34.84
CA CYS A 30 -46.70 0.18 34.35
C CYS A 30 -47.01 -0.62 33.08
N PHE A 31 -46.27 -0.32 32.02
CA PHE A 31 -46.37 -1.03 30.75
C PHE A 31 -45.05 -1.74 30.46
N ASP A 32 -45.12 -2.92 29.84
CA ASP A 32 -43.92 -3.68 29.50
C ASP A 32 -43.11 -2.98 28.41
N CYS A 33 -41.79 -3.08 28.53
CA CYS A 33 -40.86 -2.61 27.51
C CYS A 33 -40.96 -3.42 26.21
N HIS A 34 -40.39 -2.86 25.13
CA HIS A 34 -40.20 -3.63 23.90
C HIS A 34 -39.41 -4.93 24.19
N PRO A 35 -39.73 -6.08 23.54
CA PRO A 35 -39.11 -7.36 23.84
C PRO A 35 -37.58 -7.42 23.72
N GLN A 36 -36.99 -6.50 22.95
CA GLN A 36 -35.54 -6.38 22.79
C GLN A 36 -34.85 -5.56 23.89
N CYS A 37 -35.61 -4.90 24.78
CA CYS A 37 -35.05 -4.11 25.88
C CYS A 37 -35.01 -4.92 27.18
N SER A 38 -34.01 -4.65 28.03
CA SER A 38 -33.99 -4.98 29.46
C SER A 38 -34.06 -3.69 30.28
N GLY A 39 -35.22 -3.05 30.22
CA GLY A 39 -35.51 -1.72 30.77
C GLY A 39 -35.61 -0.64 29.71
N CYS A 40 -36.52 0.32 29.93
CA CYS A 40 -36.90 1.31 28.94
C CYS A 40 -37.53 2.56 29.58
N THR A 41 -37.57 3.64 28.81
CA THR A 41 -38.28 4.88 29.15
C THR A 41 -39.62 5.01 28.42
N GLY A 42 -39.92 4.09 27.50
CA GLY A 42 -41.14 4.07 26.70
C GLY A 42 -41.31 2.78 25.90
N PRO A 43 -42.36 2.68 25.09
CA PRO A 43 -42.72 1.45 24.39
C PRO A 43 -41.84 1.12 23.18
N ALA A 44 -41.14 2.10 22.61
CA ALA A 44 -40.40 1.90 21.37
C ALA A 44 -39.09 1.12 21.60
N ASN A 45 -38.65 0.40 20.57
CA ASN A 45 -37.34 -0.27 20.52
C ASN A 45 -36.14 0.70 20.56
N THR A 46 -36.37 2.00 20.30
CA THR A 46 -35.41 3.10 20.44
C THR A 46 -35.36 3.68 21.86
N GLN A 47 -36.29 3.30 22.74
CA GLN A 47 -36.40 3.82 24.10
C GLN A 47 -35.86 2.84 25.15
N CYS A 48 -35.01 1.89 24.72
CA CYS A 48 -34.34 0.97 25.63
C CYS A 48 -33.28 1.69 26.48
N SER A 49 -33.21 1.35 27.77
CA SER A 49 -32.08 1.71 28.64
C SER A 49 -30.95 0.69 28.54
N HIS A 50 -31.30 -0.59 28.38
CA HIS A 50 -30.35 -1.67 28.11
C HIS A 50 -30.94 -2.62 27.07
N CYS A 51 -30.07 -3.26 26.27
CA CYS A 51 -30.48 -4.34 25.40
C CYS A 51 -30.69 -5.62 26.21
N ARG A 52 -31.71 -6.39 25.82
CA ARG A 52 -32.03 -7.66 26.48
C ARG A 52 -30.94 -8.70 26.29
N ASN A 53 -30.35 -8.73 25.11
CA ASN A 53 -29.14 -9.51 24.87
C ASN A 53 -27.94 -8.63 25.20
N VAL A 54 -27.09 -9.11 26.11
CA VAL A 54 -25.90 -8.38 26.58
C VAL A 54 -24.83 -8.20 25.49
N ASN A 55 -24.90 -8.99 24.42
CA ASN A 55 -24.00 -8.88 23.27
C ASN A 55 -24.54 -7.90 22.19
N ASN A 56 -25.75 -7.36 22.38
CA ASN A 56 -26.31 -6.40 21.44
C ASN A 56 -25.79 -4.99 21.72
N THR A 57 -25.75 -4.20 20.65
CA THR A 57 -25.25 -2.84 20.60
C THR A 57 -26.37 -1.87 20.24
N PHE A 58 -26.23 -0.63 20.68
CA PHE A 58 -27.12 0.46 20.35
C PHE A 58 -26.72 1.10 19.02
N THR A 59 -27.68 1.32 18.14
CA THR A 59 -27.52 2.20 16.99
C THR A 59 -27.40 3.66 17.42
N SER A 60 -27.10 4.54 16.47
CA SER A 60 -27.21 5.99 16.65
C SER A 60 -28.61 6.45 17.07
N GLU A 61 -29.64 5.69 16.70
CA GLU A 61 -31.06 5.92 17.04
C GLU A 61 -31.48 5.20 18.34
N ASN A 62 -30.52 4.63 19.07
CA ASN A 62 -30.72 3.93 20.34
C ASN A 62 -31.57 2.63 20.21
N GLU A 63 -31.52 1.99 19.05
CA GLU A 63 -32.11 0.66 18.83
C GLU A 63 -31.11 -0.45 19.15
N CYS A 64 -31.60 -1.57 19.68
CA CYS A 64 -30.78 -2.73 19.99
C CYS A 64 -30.59 -3.68 18.80
N ILE A 65 -29.36 -3.78 18.29
CA ILE A 65 -28.99 -4.65 17.17
C ILE A 65 -27.90 -5.65 17.59
N ALA A 66 -27.80 -6.78 16.88
CA ALA A 66 -26.86 -7.84 17.23
C ALA A 66 -25.40 -7.51 16.87
N ALA A 67 -25.19 -6.73 15.81
CA ALA A 67 -23.87 -6.30 15.35
C ALA A 67 -23.99 -4.98 14.61
N CYS A 68 -23.01 -4.10 14.79
CA CYS A 68 -22.96 -2.82 14.10
C CYS A 68 -22.90 -3.00 12.57
N PRO A 69 -23.60 -2.14 11.79
CA PRO A 69 -23.56 -2.21 10.33
C PRO A 69 -22.15 -1.92 9.80
N PHE A 70 -21.90 -2.33 8.55
CA PHE A 70 -20.63 -2.06 7.88
C PHE A 70 -20.32 -0.55 7.85
N GLY A 71 -19.05 -0.19 8.04
CA GLY A 71 -18.64 1.21 8.26
C GLY A 71 -18.80 1.72 9.70
N SER A 72 -19.15 0.84 10.64
CA SER A 72 -19.21 1.17 12.06
C SER A 72 -18.68 0.05 12.96
N TYR A 73 -18.26 0.41 14.17
CA TYR A 73 -17.74 -0.51 15.18
C TYR A 73 -18.46 -0.31 16.52
N SER A 74 -18.45 -1.33 17.38
CA SER A 74 -18.96 -1.21 18.75
C SER A 74 -17.92 -0.54 19.64
N ASP A 75 -18.29 0.56 20.30
CA ASP A 75 -17.47 1.14 21.37
C ASP A 75 -17.65 0.41 22.71
N ASP A 76 -16.86 0.82 23.71
CA ASP A 76 -16.89 0.25 25.07
C ASP A 76 -18.24 0.44 25.79
N ASN A 77 -19.10 1.32 25.29
CA ASN A 77 -20.45 1.56 25.82
C ASN A 77 -21.52 0.76 25.07
N ASN A 78 -21.13 -0.23 24.26
CA ASN A 78 -22.01 -0.97 23.36
C ASN A 78 -22.80 -0.04 22.44
N LYS A 79 -22.17 1.02 21.92
CA LYS A 79 -22.78 1.89 20.90
C LYS A 79 -22.04 1.76 19.58
N CYS A 80 -22.78 1.69 18.50
CA CYS A 80 -22.21 1.72 17.16
C CYS A 80 -21.70 3.13 16.85
N ARG A 81 -20.42 3.22 16.52
CA ARG A 81 -19.72 4.44 16.13
C ARG A 81 -19.19 4.29 14.72
N ALA A 82 -19.23 5.36 13.93
CA ALA A 82 -18.67 5.36 12.59
C ALA A 82 -17.15 5.11 12.64
N CYS A 83 -16.65 4.40 11.63
CA CYS A 83 -15.22 4.23 11.40
C CYS A 83 -14.52 5.55 11.05
N ASP A 84 -13.19 5.54 11.07
CA ASP A 84 -12.38 6.60 10.47
C ASP A 84 -12.75 6.79 8.98
N PRO A 85 -12.80 8.03 8.45
CA PRO A 85 -13.15 8.28 7.04
C PRO A 85 -12.29 7.56 6.02
N GLN A 86 -11.06 7.17 6.37
CA GLN A 86 -10.19 6.39 5.50
C GLN A 86 -10.58 4.91 5.41
N CYS A 87 -11.63 4.49 6.13
CA CYS A 87 -11.92 3.08 6.34
C CYS A 87 -13.38 2.76 6.05
N SER A 88 -13.59 1.74 5.22
CA SER A 88 -14.92 1.17 4.97
C SER A 88 -15.31 0.13 6.02
N GLY A 89 -14.33 -0.48 6.70
CA GLY A 89 -14.56 -1.39 7.82
C GLY A 89 -13.47 -1.25 8.87
N CYS A 90 -13.86 -1.28 10.15
CA CYS A 90 -12.94 -1.07 11.26
C CYS A 90 -13.35 -1.86 12.51
N SER A 91 -12.40 -2.05 13.41
CA SER A 91 -12.59 -2.59 14.75
C SER A 91 -12.45 -1.53 15.85
N GLY A 92 -12.26 -0.26 15.46
CA GLY A 92 -11.97 0.84 16.38
C GLY A 92 -11.98 2.20 15.67
N PRO A 93 -11.76 3.28 16.42
CA PRO A 93 -11.88 4.66 15.90
C PRO A 93 -10.72 5.12 15.01
N SER A 94 -9.55 4.47 15.09
CA SER A 94 -8.34 4.92 14.42
C SER A 94 -8.24 4.37 13.00
N SER A 95 -7.56 5.10 12.11
CA SER A 95 -7.15 4.61 10.79
C SER A 95 -6.23 3.38 10.82
N SER A 96 -5.65 3.06 11.99
CA SER A 96 -4.90 1.82 12.26
C SER A 96 -5.76 0.65 12.71
N ASN A 97 -7.04 0.89 13.06
CA ASN A 97 -7.99 -0.16 13.42
C ASN A 97 -8.81 -0.61 12.21
N CYS A 98 -8.30 -0.38 10.99
CA CYS A 98 -9.06 -0.60 9.79
C CYS A 98 -8.88 -2.02 9.28
N SER A 99 -10.01 -2.70 9.14
CA SER A 99 -10.07 -4.03 8.53
C SER A 99 -10.16 -3.91 7.01
N VAL A 100 -10.76 -2.83 6.50
CA VAL A 100 -10.92 -2.54 5.08
C VAL A 100 -10.76 -1.03 4.84
N CYS A 101 -9.82 -0.66 3.98
CA CYS A 101 -9.63 0.71 3.51
C CYS A 101 -10.77 1.13 2.58
N SER A 102 -11.12 2.41 2.60
CA SER A 102 -12.07 2.98 1.64
C SER A 102 -11.51 2.96 0.22
N GLU A 103 -12.38 3.08 -0.78
CA GLU A 103 -11.97 3.04 -2.20
C GLU A 103 -10.96 4.14 -2.57
N GLU A 104 -10.95 5.24 -1.81
CA GLU A 104 -10.05 6.39 -2.02
C GLU A 104 -8.77 6.32 -1.17
N SER A 105 -8.63 5.31 -0.30
CA SER A 105 -7.48 5.18 0.59
C SER A 105 -6.63 3.96 0.28
N ILE A 106 -5.37 4.02 0.69
CA ILE A 106 -4.32 3.10 0.32
C ILE A 106 -3.85 2.38 1.58
N THR A 107 -3.61 1.07 1.47
CA THR A 107 -3.06 0.32 2.61
C THR A 107 -1.57 0.63 2.75
N GLN A 108 -1.15 1.08 3.93
CA GLN A 108 0.26 1.25 4.25
C GLN A 108 0.84 -0.04 4.81
N THR A 109 1.80 -0.64 4.09
CA THR A 109 2.50 -1.85 4.55
C THR A 109 3.74 -1.50 5.37
N ASN A 110 3.55 -1.11 6.64
CA ASN A 110 4.63 -0.91 7.62
C ASN A 110 4.50 -1.85 8.83
N GLY A 111 3.92 -3.04 8.66
CA GLY A 111 3.69 -4.01 9.73
C GLY A 111 2.37 -3.81 10.51
N GLU A 112 1.62 -2.74 10.22
CA GLU A 112 0.28 -2.47 10.74
C GLU A 112 -0.60 -1.94 9.60
N SER A 113 -1.82 -2.45 9.44
CA SER A 113 -2.75 -2.10 8.34
C SER A 113 -3.36 -0.72 8.56
N VAL A 114 -2.60 0.33 8.26
CA VAL A 114 -3.08 1.73 8.34
C VAL A 114 -3.57 2.17 6.97
N CYS A 115 -4.79 2.72 6.90
CA CYS A 115 -5.32 3.32 5.67
C CYS A 115 -4.92 4.79 5.59
N VAL A 116 -4.30 5.19 4.48
CA VAL A 116 -3.82 6.57 4.25
C VAL A 116 -4.33 7.12 2.92
N PRO A 117 -4.58 8.44 2.82
CA PRO A 117 -5.08 9.04 1.58
C PRO A 117 -4.01 9.11 0.47
N SER A 118 -2.73 9.05 0.84
CA SER A 118 -1.61 9.05 -0.10
C SER A 118 -0.37 8.42 0.52
N CYS A 119 0.49 7.86 -0.32
CA CYS A 119 1.76 7.33 0.14
C CYS A 119 2.68 8.46 0.61
N PRO A 120 3.38 8.30 1.74
CA PRO A 120 4.37 9.27 2.18
C PRO A 120 5.53 9.34 1.17
N LEU A 121 6.26 10.45 1.17
CA LEU A 121 7.30 10.77 0.16
C LEU A 121 8.43 9.74 0.02
N TRP A 122 8.56 8.82 0.98
CA TRP A 122 9.60 7.78 1.03
C TRP A 122 9.09 6.40 0.57
N GLN A 123 7.82 6.28 0.18
CA GLN A 123 7.22 5.06 -0.37
C GLN A 123 6.72 5.29 -1.80
N ILE A 124 6.62 4.20 -2.55
CA ILE A 124 5.99 4.18 -3.87
C ILE A 124 4.61 3.52 -3.78
N TYR A 125 3.67 4.04 -4.56
CA TYR A 125 2.36 3.41 -4.73
C TYR A 125 2.48 2.19 -5.66
N ASP A 126 2.10 1.02 -5.17
CA ASP A 126 2.03 -0.21 -5.95
C ASP A 126 0.61 -0.39 -6.52
N LEU A 127 0.51 -0.25 -7.85
CA LEU A 127 -0.73 -0.44 -8.60
C LEU A 127 -1.26 -1.88 -8.57
N SER A 128 -0.41 -2.87 -8.29
CA SER A 128 -0.80 -4.29 -8.29
C SER A 128 -1.47 -4.72 -6.99
N SER A 129 -1.13 -4.05 -5.88
CA SER A 129 -1.63 -4.35 -4.54
C SER A 129 -2.42 -3.21 -3.90
N SER A 130 -2.57 -2.08 -4.60
CA SER A 130 -3.17 -0.84 -4.08
C SER A 130 -2.63 -0.48 -2.69
N SER A 131 -1.30 -0.54 -2.54
CA SER A 131 -0.61 -0.36 -1.27
C SER A 131 0.65 0.50 -1.41
N CYS A 132 1.12 1.05 -0.30
CA CYS A 132 2.38 1.79 -0.26
C CYS A 132 3.52 0.83 0.10
N ALA A 133 4.37 0.54 -0.87
CA ALA A 133 5.52 -0.33 -0.69
C ALA A 133 6.82 0.49 -0.55
N LEU A 134 7.68 0.04 0.35
CA LEU A 134 9.10 0.38 0.26
C LEU A 134 9.67 -0.31 -0.98
N THR A 135 10.39 0.41 -1.83
CA THR A 135 11.25 -0.24 -2.82
C THR A 135 12.22 -1.12 -2.03
N ASN A 136 12.07 -2.44 -2.09
CA ASN A 136 13.01 -3.35 -1.44
C ASN A 136 14.42 -2.99 -1.91
N ASP A 137 15.33 -2.72 -0.97
CA ASP A 137 16.76 -2.49 -1.24
C ASP A 137 17.35 -3.55 -2.19
N ALA A 138 16.80 -4.78 -2.19
CA ALA A 138 17.16 -5.85 -3.11
C ALA A 138 16.93 -5.52 -4.59
N GLN A 139 15.86 -4.80 -4.95
CA GLN A 139 15.58 -4.44 -6.36
C GLN A 139 16.56 -3.37 -6.85
N LEU A 140 16.87 -2.39 -6.00
CA LEU A 140 17.87 -1.37 -6.31
C LEU A 140 19.29 -1.98 -6.33
N ALA A 141 19.62 -2.85 -5.37
CA ALA A 141 20.89 -3.57 -5.34
C ALA A 141 21.07 -4.47 -6.57
N VAL A 142 20.03 -5.16 -7.04
CA VAL A 142 20.12 -5.98 -8.27
C VAL A 142 20.35 -5.11 -9.51
N ILE A 143 19.66 -3.97 -9.64
CA ILE A 143 19.86 -3.02 -10.76
C ILE A 143 21.27 -2.41 -10.72
N VAL A 144 21.74 -2.02 -9.53
CA VAL A 144 23.09 -1.47 -9.32
C VAL A 144 24.18 -2.52 -9.55
N VAL A 145 24.00 -3.76 -9.08
CA VAL A 145 24.96 -4.85 -9.28
C VAL A 145 25.02 -5.29 -10.75
N ALA A 146 23.88 -5.35 -11.45
CA ALA A 146 23.85 -5.68 -12.87
C ALA A 146 24.61 -4.65 -13.75
N SER A 147 24.46 -3.36 -13.43
CA SER A 147 25.15 -2.27 -14.15
C SER A 147 26.66 -2.23 -13.86
N VAL A 148 27.08 -2.47 -12.61
CA VAL A 148 28.51 -2.54 -12.24
C VAL A 148 29.19 -3.76 -12.89
N THR A 149 28.53 -4.93 -12.89
CA THR A 149 29.10 -6.15 -13.47
C THR A 149 29.21 -6.06 -14.99
N GLY A 150 28.21 -5.47 -15.65
CA GLY A 150 28.25 -5.18 -17.09
C GLY A 150 29.37 -4.21 -17.47
N GLY A 151 29.57 -3.16 -16.66
CA GLY A 151 30.67 -2.21 -16.86
C GLY A 151 32.06 -2.85 -16.77
N VAL A 152 32.30 -3.69 -15.75
CA VAL A 152 33.59 -4.37 -15.57
C VAL A 152 33.90 -5.34 -16.71
N LEU A 153 32.90 -6.10 -17.19
CA LEU A 153 33.07 -7.02 -18.32
C LEU A 153 33.42 -6.28 -19.62
N LEU A 154 32.81 -5.12 -19.87
CA LEU A 154 33.13 -4.30 -21.04
C LEU A 154 34.57 -3.76 -20.99
N VAL A 155 35.02 -3.29 -19.82
CA VAL A 155 36.40 -2.82 -19.64
C VAL A 155 37.41 -3.94 -19.88
N LEU A 156 37.16 -5.14 -19.34
CA LEU A 156 38.02 -6.30 -19.56
C LEU A 156 38.05 -6.75 -21.03
N ALA A 157 36.90 -6.77 -21.71
CA ALA A 157 36.83 -7.09 -23.13
C ALA A 157 37.61 -6.08 -23.98
N CYS A 158 37.51 -4.78 -23.67
CA CYS A 158 38.28 -3.72 -24.32
C CYS A 158 39.79 -3.88 -24.10
N LEU A 159 40.22 -4.21 -22.89
CA LEU A 159 41.65 -4.45 -22.60
C LEU A 159 42.18 -5.66 -23.38
N LEU A 160 41.44 -6.77 -23.41
CA LEU A 160 41.81 -7.95 -24.19
C LEU A 160 41.86 -7.65 -25.68
N ALA A 161 40.88 -6.92 -26.22
CA ALA A 161 40.89 -6.50 -27.61
C ALA A 161 42.11 -5.59 -27.93
N CYS A 162 42.41 -4.62 -27.09
CA CYS A 162 43.59 -3.77 -27.21
C CYS A 162 44.89 -4.58 -27.16
N CYS A 163 45.01 -5.54 -26.25
CA CYS A 163 46.14 -6.46 -26.18
C CYS A 163 46.28 -7.30 -27.46
N CYS A 164 45.19 -7.86 -27.97
CA CYS A 164 45.17 -8.62 -29.22
C CYS A 164 45.62 -7.77 -30.42
N ILE A 165 45.10 -6.55 -30.55
CA ILE A 165 45.48 -5.60 -31.61
C ILE A 165 46.97 -5.25 -31.51
N PHE A 166 47.47 -4.98 -30.30
CA PHE A 166 48.88 -4.66 -30.08
C PHE A 166 49.79 -5.85 -30.40
N CYS A 167 49.45 -7.07 -29.97
CA CYS A 167 50.18 -8.29 -30.30
C CYS A 167 50.17 -8.58 -31.80
N PHE A 168 49.03 -8.40 -32.47
CA PHE A 168 48.93 -8.56 -33.92
C PHE A 168 49.80 -7.55 -34.66
N ARG A 169 49.80 -6.28 -34.22
CA ARG A 169 50.68 -5.23 -34.75
C ARG A 169 52.16 -5.54 -34.53
N LYS A 170 52.53 -6.09 -33.36
CA LYS A 170 53.91 -6.51 -33.07
C LYS A 170 54.34 -7.69 -33.95
N LYS A 171 53.46 -8.68 -34.14
CA LYS A 171 53.72 -9.86 -35.00
C LYS A 171 53.85 -9.48 -36.48
N GLN A 172 53.01 -8.56 -36.96
CA GLN A 172 53.13 -7.98 -38.31
C GLN A 172 54.46 -7.26 -38.52
N LYS A 173 54.95 -6.56 -37.48
CA LYS A 173 56.26 -5.86 -37.53
C LYS A 173 57.46 -6.81 -37.53
N LEU A 174 57.41 -7.92 -36.77
CA LEU A 174 58.45 -8.97 -36.80
C LEU A 174 58.47 -9.74 -38.14
N ASN A 175 57.30 -10.09 -38.69
CA ASN A 175 57.21 -10.72 -40.01
C ASN A 175 57.64 -9.80 -41.17
N ALA A 176 57.67 -8.48 -40.95
CA ALA A 176 58.16 -7.51 -41.92
C ALA A 176 59.69 -7.35 -41.90
N ASP A 177 60.37 -7.74 -40.82
CA ASP A 177 61.84 -7.70 -40.69
C ASP A 177 62.52 -9.04 -41.09
N ASP A 178 61.82 -10.18 -41.05
CA ASP A 178 62.35 -11.50 -41.46
C ASP A 178 62.20 -11.81 -42.97
N GLY A 179 61.80 -10.83 -43.79
CA GLY A 179 61.60 -10.94 -45.24
C GLY A 179 62.83 -10.69 -46.13
N ILE A 180 64.05 -11.02 -45.67
CA ILE A 180 65.27 -11.01 -46.51
C ILE A 180 65.92 -12.40 -46.49
N GLU A 181 65.45 -13.29 -47.36
CA GLU A 181 66.18 -14.51 -47.68
C GLU A 181 67.20 -14.20 -48.80
N LEU A 182 68.46 -14.09 -48.40
CA LEU A 182 69.62 -14.10 -49.28
C LEU A 182 69.81 -15.52 -49.84
N THR A 183 69.32 -15.78 -51.06
CA THR A 183 69.89 -16.85 -51.89
C THR A 183 70.66 -16.22 -53.05
N GLY A 184 71.98 -16.42 -53.02
CA GLY A 184 72.94 -15.79 -53.92
C GLY A 184 72.85 -16.29 -55.36
N GLY A 185 73.12 -15.38 -56.30
CA GLY A 185 73.33 -15.72 -57.69
C GLY A 185 73.47 -14.49 -58.59
N VAL A 186 74.74 -14.18 -58.92
CA VAL A 186 75.22 -13.32 -60.02
C VAL A 186 75.01 -11.80 -59.89
N ALA A 187 76.10 -11.12 -59.49
CA ALA A 187 76.28 -9.71 -59.72
C ALA A 187 76.46 -9.43 -61.23
N PHE A 188 75.63 -8.55 -61.79
CA PHE A 188 75.92 -7.91 -63.08
C PHE A 188 75.97 -6.39 -62.88
N LYS A 189 77.12 -5.79 -63.23
CA LYS A 189 77.40 -4.36 -63.13
C LYS A 189 77.70 -3.81 -64.53
N ARG A 190 77.32 -2.54 -64.73
CA ARG A 190 77.54 -1.62 -65.87
C ARG A 190 76.48 -1.76 -66.99
N GLY A 191 75.94 -0.70 -67.57
CA GLY A 191 76.17 0.74 -67.38
C GLY A 191 75.64 1.52 -68.60
N SER A 192 75.04 2.67 -68.32
CA SER A 192 75.13 3.94 -69.07
C SER A 192 74.51 4.12 -70.47
N TYR A 193 73.89 5.31 -70.59
CA TYR A 193 73.72 6.22 -71.75
C TYR A 193 72.37 6.29 -72.50
N LEU A 194 71.69 7.42 -72.26
CA LEU A 194 71.07 8.39 -73.20
C LEU A 194 70.18 7.86 -74.35
N THR A 195 68.93 8.32 -74.43
CA THR A 195 68.47 9.40 -75.34
C THR A 195 66.95 9.64 -75.22
N ASN A 196 66.58 10.88 -74.84
CA ASN A 196 65.68 11.79 -75.56
C ASN A 196 64.33 11.32 -76.19
N LYS A 197 63.26 12.04 -75.78
CA LYS A 197 62.35 12.88 -76.60
C LYS A 197 60.91 12.39 -76.91
N MET A 198 59.96 13.01 -76.17
CA MET A 198 58.79 13.80 -76.62
C MET A 198 57.69 13.21 -77.54
N SER A 199 56.46 13.40 -77.05
CA SER A 199 55.29 14.00 -77.72
C SER A 199 54.14 13.13 -78.27
N SER A 200 52.96 13.48 -77.73
CA SER A 200 51.63 13.61 -78.36
C SER A 200 50.77 12.36 -78.58
N LEU A 201 49.71 12.23 -77.78
CA LEU A 201 48.36 12.71 -78.14
C LEU A 201 47.54 12.95 -76.88
#